data_AF-A0A6H1W9J5-F1
#
_entry.id   AF-A0A6H1W9J5-F1
#
_cell.length_a   1.000
_cell.length_b   1.000
_cell.length_c   1.000
_cell.angle_alpha   90.00
_cell.angle_beta   90.00
_cell.angle_gamma   90.00
#
_symmetry.space_group_name_H-M   'P 1'
#
loop_
_entity.id
_entity.type
_entity.pdbx_description
1 polymer ?
#
loop_
_entity_poly.entity_id
_entity_poly.type
_entity_poly.pdbx_seq_one_letter_code
_entity_poly.pdbx_strand_id
1 'polypeptide(L)' 'MKATLRTTLGWLAAVLINVGVVAFALGLLLPRVGGTAPVLVTGIALLIVGVAVGAAWMFVSRQPPR' A
#
# COMPACT_ATOMS: atom_id res chain seq x y z
N MET A 1 13.83 -8.70 16.09
CA MET A 1 13.72 -8.53 14.62
C MET A 1 14.90 -7.70 14.13
N LYS A 2 15.50 -8.00 12.97
CA LYS A 2 16.58 -7.18 12.40
C LYS A 2 16.04 -5.76 12.09
N ALA A 3 16.74 -4.71 12.51
CA ALA A 3 16.32 -3.31 12.31
C ALA A 3 16.03 -2.98 10.83
N THR A 4 16.77 -3.61 9.92
CA THR A 4 16.56 -3.52 8.47
C THR A 4 15.15 -3.94 8.06
N LEU A 5 14.64 -5.08 8.55
CA LEU A 5 13.32 -5.60 8.16
C LEU A 5 12.19 -4.68 8.59
N ARG A 6 12.25 -4.14 9.82
CA ARG A 6 11.28 -3.15 10.31
C ARG A 6 11.27 -1.92 9.41
N THR A 7 12.44 -1.44 9.03
CA THR A 7 12.58 -0.24 8.19
C THR A 7 12.03 -0.52 6.78
N THR A 8 12.38 -1.66 6.18
CA THR A 8 11.88 -2.07 4.86
C THR A 8 10.36 -2.21 4.83
N LEU A 9 9.74 -2.81 5.85
CA LEU A 9 8.28 -2.91 5.93
C LEU A 9 7.60 -1.54 6.00
N GLY A 10 8.17 -0.60 6.76
CA GLY A 10 7.67 0.78 6.83
C GLY A 10 7.73 1.48 5.47
N TRP A 11 8.86 1.38 4.76
CA TRP A 11 9.00 1.91 3.41
C TRP A 11 8.04 1.26 2.42
N LEU A 12 7.90 -0.07 2.46
CA LEU A 12 6.96 -0.80 1.60
C LEU A 12 5.52 -0.32 1.82
N ALA A 13 5.08 -0.21 3.06
CA ALA A 13 3.74 0.29 3.37
C ALA A 13 3.54 1.71 2.81
N ALA A 14 4.51 2.60 3.02
CA ALA A 14 4.43 3.97 2.52
C ALA A 14 4.35 4.02 1.00
N VAL A 15 5.19 3.28 0.27
CA VAL A 15 5.17 3.25 -1.20
C VAL A 15 3.84 2.70 -1.72
N LEU A 16 3.37 1.57 -1.19
CA LEU A 16 2.11 0.95 -1.62
C LEU A 16 0.92 1.88 -1.43
N ILE A 17 0.84 2.56 -0.29
CA ILE A 17 -0.23 3.51 -0.01
C ILE A 17 -0.15 4.71 -0.96
N ASN A 18 1.03 5.34 -1.12
CA ASN A 18 1.16 6.52 -1.97
C ASN A 18 0.83 6.21 -3.44
N VAL A 19 1.41 5.14 -3.99
CA VAL A 19 1.14 4.71 -5.37
C VAL A 19 -0.33 4.30 -5.52
N GLY A 20 -0.89 3.59 -4.53
CA GLY A 20 -2.30 3.20 -4.50
C GLY A 20 -3.24 4.41 -4.51
N VAL A 21 -2.96 5.46 -3.72
CA VAL A 21 -3.75 6.71 -3.70
C VAL A 21 -3.71 7.39 -5.07
N VAL A 22 -2.52 7.53 -5.67
CA VAL A 22 -2.38 8.16 -6.99
C VAL A 22 -3.14 7.36 -8.04
N ALA A 23 -2.97 6.04 -8.09
CA ALA A 23 -3.68 5.17 -9.02
C ALA A 23 -5.20 5.19 -8.80
N PHE A 24 -5.65 5.19 -7.55
CA PHE A 24 -7.07 5.31 -7.22
C PHE A 24 -7.66 6.63 -7.75
N ALA A 25 -7.00 7.76 -7.46
CA ALA A 25 -7.42 9.07 -7.94
C ALA A 25 -7.45 9.14 -9.48
N LEU A 26 -6.40 8.68 -10.14
CA LEU A 26 -6.36 8.61 -11.61
C LEU A 26 -7.45 7.69 -12.16
N GLY A 27 -7.72 6.55 -11.52
CA GLY A 27 -8.77 5.61 -11.92
C GLY A 27 -10.19 6.17 -11.80
N LEU A 28 -10.41 7.18 -10.95
CA LEU A 28 -11.67 7.92 -10.87
C LEU A 28 -11.80 9.01 -11.94
N LEU A 29 -10.69 9.63 -12.31
CA LEU A 29 -10.66 10.77 -13.25
C LEU A 29 -10.56 10.35 -14.71
N LEU A 30 -9.89 9.22 -15.00
CA LEU A 30 -9.66 8.77 -16.36
C LEU A 30 -10.95 8.21 -16.99
N PRO A 31 -11.24 8.55 -18.26
CA PRO A 31 -12.35 7.96 -19.00
C PRO A 31 -12.19 6.44 -19.13
N ARG A 32 -13.26 5.69 -18.89
CA ARG A 32 -13.26 4.22 -19.02
C ARG A 32 -13.50 3.82 -20.47
N VAL A 33 -12.42 3.52 -21.19
CA VAL A 33 -12.48 2.91 -22.52
C VAL A 33 -12.69 1.39 -22.37
N GLY A 34 -13.75 0.85 -22.98
CA GLY A 34 -13.99 -0.60 -23.01
C GLY A 34 -14.57 -1.23 -21.74
N GLY A 35 -15.20 -0.43 -20.86
CA GLY A 35 -15.99 -0.94 -19.72
C GLY A 35 -15.17 -1.49 -18.54
N THR A 36 -13.85 -1.57 -18.65
CA THR A 36 -12.96 -1.97 -17.55
C THR A 36 -12.28 -0.74 -16.93
N ALA A 37 -11.93 -0.82 -15.64
CA ALA A 37 -11.26 0.26 -14.91
C ALA A 37 -9.95 -0.25 -14.25
N PRO A 38 -8.96 -0.71 -15.04
CA PRO A 38 -7.78 -1.40 -14.52
C PRO A 38 -7.00 -0.54 -13.53
N VAL A 39 -6.83 0.76 -13.82
CA VAL A 39 -6.11 1.71 -12.97
C VAL A 39 -6.79 1.85 -11.60
N LEU A 40 -8.12 1.90 -11.56
CA LEU A 40 -8.89 1.98 -10.32
C LEU A 40 -8.75 0.69 -9.50
N VAL A 41 -8.88 -0.47 -10.14
CA VAL A 41 -8.75 -1.78 -9.49
C VAL A 41 -7.34 -1.96 -8.92
N THR A 42 -6.30 -1.59 -9.68
CA THR A 42 -4.91 -1.61 -9.20
C THR A 42 -4.72 -0.66 -8.02
N GLY A 43 -5.27 0.56 -8.08
CA GLY A 43 -5.21 1.50 -6.96
C GLY A 43 -5.83 0.93 -5.69
N ILE A 44 -7.01 0.33 -5.78
CA ILE A 44 -7.67 -0.33 -4.65
C ILE A 44 -6.82 -1.48 -4.10
N ALA A 45 -6.28 -2.34 -4.98
CA ALA A 45 -5.44 -3.45 -4.55
C ALA A 45 -4.19 -2.98 -3.81
N LEU A 46 -3.50 -1.95 -4.33
CA LEU A 46 -2.32 -1.37 -3.68
C LEU A 46 -2.65 -0.76 -2.32
N LEU A 47 -3.80 -0.10 -2.17
CA LEU A 47 -4.26 0.44 -0.89
C LEU A 47 -4.51 -0.68 0.12
N ILE A 48 -5.21 -1.75 -0.26
CA ILE A 48 -5.48 -2.90 0.63
C ILE A 48 -4.17 -3.54 1.10
N VAL A 49 -3.26 -3.83 0.16
CA VAL A 49 -1.96 -4.41 0.49
C VAL A 49 -1.12 -3.46 1.33
N GLY A 50 -1.12 -2.17 1.01
CA GLY A 50 -0.42 -1.14 1.77
C GLY A 50 -0.89 -1.04 3.22
N VAL A 51 -2.20 -1.09 3.46
CA VAL A 51 -2.78 -1.13 4.82
C VAL A 51 -2.38 -2.42 5.55
N ALA A 52 -2.45 -3.57 4.89
CA ALA A 52 -2.05 -4.84 5.50
C ALA A 52 -0.56 -4.86 5.90
N VAL A 53 0.32 -4.38 5.02
CA VAL A 53 1.77 -4.24 5.30
C VAL A 53 2.01 -3.22 6.41
N GLY A 54 1.29 -2.09 6.40
CA GLY A 54 1.36 -1.08 7.46
C GLY A 54 0.93 -1.61 8.82
N ALA A 55 -0.15 -2.39 8.88
CA ALA A 55 -0.61 -3.05 10.10
C ALA A 55 0.43 -4.05 10.63
N ALA A 56 1.02 -4.87 9.74
CA ALA A 56 2.10 -5.77 10.10
C ALA A 56 3.33 -5.01 10.64
N TRP A 57 3.71 -3.90 9.99
CA TRP A 57 4.79 -3.04 10.45
C TRP A 57 4.53 -2.48 11.85
N MET A 58 3.32 -1.98 12.12
CA MET A 58 2.93 -1.45 13.44
C MET A 58 2.94 -2.54 14.51
N PHE A 59 2.39 -3.72 14.20
CA PHE A 59 2.36 -4.84 15.13
C PHE A 59 3.78 -5.25 15.55
N VAL A 60 4.68 -5.40 14.58
CA VAL A 60 6.06 -5.81 14.89
C VAL A 60 6.86 -4.69 15.55
N SER A 61 6.60 -3.43 15.20
CA SER A 61 7.30 -2.28 15.81
C SER A 61 6.98 -2.09 17.29
N ARG A 62 5.87 -2.65 17.77
CA ARG A 62 5.47 -2.62 19.19
C ARG A 62 6.04 -3.78 20.03
N GLN A 63 6.72 -4.74 19.42
CA GLN A 63 7.31 -5.84 20.18
C GLN A 63 8.54 -5.35 20.97
N PRO A 64 8.64 -5.69 22.27
CA PRO A 64 9.80 -5.32 23.07
C PRO A 64 11.08 -5.96 22.48
N PRO A 65 12.25 -5.31 22.65
CA PRO A 65 13.52 -5.94 22.30
C PRO A 65 13.65 -7.25 23.08
N ARG A 66 13.79 -8.36 22.35
CA ARG A 66 14.17 -9.66 22.91
C ARG A 66 15.68 -9.79 22.89
#